data_AF-A0A3C0V7Y8-F1
#
_entry.id   AF-A0A3C0V7Y8-F1
#
_cell.length_a   1.000
_cell.length_b   1.000
_cell.length_c   1.000
_cell.angle_alpha   90.00
_cell.angle_beta   90.00
_cell.angle_gamma   90.00
#
_symmetry.space_group_name_H-M   'P 1'
#
loop_
_entity.id
_entity.type
_entity.pdbx_description
1 polymer ?
#
loop_
_entity_poly.entity_id
_entity_poly.type
_entity_poly.pdbx_seq_one_letter_code
_entity_poly.pdbx_strand_id
1 'polypeptide(L)'
;MCTIGYHKKLNLIFKNRDKTSATNEVIIVRTGFVAVKTESAGYYSLGVNKNGCAFAGAAVNTPKWTASASMGQLAEAEAQFKDENKGLSSPITVLSKELPNVHDVNEWLEVLLNGKRDYMGYNILLVDKGKAVYVEVYRNDSHVTFIEGDTVITNHFRFLEHGPKKIDDYPSSFYRLDFAEKEVSNAISLEDIFQTLKTRDREPDRALWRNGAFSTISSSVVDLENCALYYSSDAGQGYARIAASIPPKGSEKVFIEMSRYIDLPTYHNIERGHPFYVEMIEEIEQQIKKYYETVKDEFGEDAGLKTLELGAGTGLCTLELIKYPFLQLDALEIDNECCKILDSHAEAENYGVILGDAVSYCKKHFYDLVVSTFAHDHIHYNNRFAFAKNIYNNLKKGGLYIMGGEILPYYSNDSERKKALFKYHNYIIELALQHNRVQLAELENNALKSGLDMVGDFKRHEAMFEDEMISAGFTLVKKEKIGPPDREDTGGVFVYIFKA
;
A
#
# COMPACT_ATOMS: atom_id res chain seq x y z
N MET A 1 2.25 24.31 -17.20
CA MET A 1 2.03 24.93 -15.88
C MET A 1 1.68 23.84 -14.89
N CYS A 2 1.91 24.01 -13.60
CA CYS A 2 1.72 22.94 -12.62
C CYS A 2 1.46 23.52 -11.22
N THR A 3 0.83 22.72 -10.36
CA THR A 3 0.96 22.83 -8.91
C THR A 3 1.84 21.67 -8.45
N ILE A 4 2.85 21.92 -7.63
CA ILE A 4 3.63 20.87 -6.95
C ILE A 4 3.61 21.16 -5.44
N GLY A 5 3.83 20.15 -4.61
CA GLY A 5 3.94 20.38 -3.18
C GLY A 5 4.48 19.19 -2.42
N TYR A 6 4.82 19.45 -1.16
CA TYR A 6 5.29 18.48 -0.19
C TYR A 6 4.37 18.55 1.03
N HIS A 7 3.90 17.40 1.47
CA HIS A 7 3.15 17.27 2.71
C HIS A 7 4.00 16.49 3.72
N LYS A 8 4.51 17.19 4.74
CA LYS A 8 5.54 16.68 5.65
C LYS A 8 5.03 15.54 6.51
N LYS A 9 3.86 15.68 7.13
CA LYS A 9 3.35 14.68 8.08
C LYS A 9 3.07 13.32 7.44
N LEU A 10 2.52 13.35 6.24
CA LEU A 10 2.22 12.18 5.40
C LEU A 10 3.41 11.74 4.52
N ASN A 11 4.51 12.52 4.54
CA ASN A 11 5.69 12.31 3.72
C ASN A 11 5.40 12.11 2.22
N LEU A 12 4.60 13.01 1.64
CA LEU A 12 4.15 12.94 0.25
C LEU A 12 4.74 14.07 -0.60
N ILE A 13 5.08 13.77 -1.84
CA ILE A 13 5.28 14.79 -2.88
C ILE A 13 4.21 14.64 -3.96
N PHE A 14 3.61 15.75 -4.38
CA PHE A 14 2.51 15.70 -5.35
C PHE A 14 2.67 16.72 -6.47
N LYS A 15 1.91 16.47 -7.55
CA LYS A 15 1.91 17.27 -8.76
C LYS A 15 0.57 17.20 -9.48
N ASN A 16 -0.06 18.35 -9.70
CA ASN A 16 -1.02 18.54 -10.79
C ASN A 16 -0.29 19.09 -12.01
N ARG A 17 -0.47 18.44 -13.15
CA ARG A 17 0.21 18.82 -14.37
C ARG A 17 -0.78 19.43 -15.36
N ASP A 18 -0.56 20.71 -15.66
CA ASP A 18 -1.42 21.47 -16.56
C ASP A 18 -0.73 21.76 -17.89
N LYS A 19 -1.48 21.60 -18.97
CA LYS A 19 -1.02 21.83 -20.34
C LYS A 19 -2.04 22.65 -21.12
N THR A 20 -1.55 23.39 -22.11
CA THR A 20 -2.39 24.13 -23.07
C THR A 20 -2.96 23.23 -24.16
N SER A 21 -2.48 21.99 -24.27
CA SER A 21 -2.90 21.00 -25.23
C SER A 21 -3.02 19.64 -24.57
N ALA A 22 -3.97 18.82 -25.03
CA ALA A 22 -4.08 17.43 -24.62
C ALA A 22 -2.76 16.71 -24.93
N THR A 23 -2.15 16.13 -23.90
CA THR A 23 -0.94 15.32 -24.04
C THR A 23 -1.07 14.14 -23.11
N ASN A 24 -0.70 12.96 -23.60
CA ASN A 24 -0.69 11.77 -22.78
C ASN A 24 0.53 11.76 -21.87
N GLU A 25 0.38 11.12 -20.72
CA GLU A 25 1.51 10.74 -19.88
C GLU A 25 1.70 9.23 -19.88
N VAL A 26 2.95 8.84 -19.67
CA VAL A 26 3.34 7.45 -19.47
C VAL A 26 4.01 7.34 -18.11
N ILE A 27 3.62 6.31 -17.36
CA ILE A 27 4.33 5.92 -16.15
C ILE A 27 5.48 5.01 -16.52
N ILE A 28 6.65 5.32 -16.00
CA ILE A 28 7.88 4.57 -16.19
C ILE A 28 8.16 3.82 -14.90
N VAL A 29 8.08 2.49 -14.99
CA VAL A 29 8.38 1.57 -13.90
C VAL A 29 9.66 0.84 -14.26
N ARG A 30 10.72 1.03 -13.47
CA ARG A 30 12.00 0.31 -13.65
C ARG A 30 12.47 -0.26 -12.32
N THR A 31 13.38 -1.22 -12.41
CA THR A 31 14.13 -1.68 -11.23
C THR A 31 14.85 -0.48 -10.62
N GLY A 32 14.41 -0.06 -9.44
CA GLY A 32 15.04 1.01 -8.69
C GLY A 32 14.38 2.38 -8.78
N PHE A 33 13.36 2.62 -9.61
CA PHE A 33 12.59 3.88 -9.58
C PHE A 33 11.25 3.81 -10.30
N VAL A 34 10.35 4.72 -9.94
CA VAL A 34 9.09 4.99 -10.64
C VAL A 34 9.00 6.48 -10.97
N ALA A 35 8.52 6.81 -12.17
CA ALA A 35 8.46 8.19 -12.64
C ALA A 35 7.31 8.41 -13.63
N VAL A 36 6.94 9.68 -13.82
CA VAL A 36 5.90 10.10 -14.77
C VAL A 36 6.51 11.03 -15.81
N LYS A 37 6.17 10.85 -17.09
CA LYS A 37 6.58 11.76 -18.17
C LYS A 37 5.49 11.95 -19.22
N THR A 38 5.58 13.03 -19.99
CA THR A 38 4.84 13.14 -21.27
C THR A 38 5.27 12.03 -22.22
N GLU A 39 4.30 11.43 -22.92
CA GLU A 39 4.54 10.59 -24.08
C GLU A 39 5.36 11.37 -25.12
N SER A 40 6.55 10.87 -25.51
CA SER A 40 7.62 11.52 -26.30
C SER A 40 8.66 12.36 -25.54
N ALA A 41 8.44 12.76 -24.28
CA ALA A 41 9.47 13.50 -23.55
C ALA A 41 10.67 12.62 -23.19
N GLY A 42 11.87 13.21 -23.29
CA GLY A 42 13.14 12.62 -22.84
C GLY A 42 13.45 12.85 -21.36
N TYR A 43 12.49 13.35 -20.58
CA TYR A 43 12.63 13.69 -19.17
C TYR A 43 11.36 13.31 -18.38
N TYR A 44 11.51 13.10 -17.07
CA TYR A 44 10.44 12.87 -16.12
C TYR A 44 9.97 14.19 -15.52
N SER A 45 8.68 14.37 -15.31
CA SER A 45 8.14 15.56 -14.64
C SER A 45 8.00 15.43 -13.13
N LEU A 46 8.00 14.17 -12.65
CA LEU A 46 8.03 13.76 -11.26
C LEU A 46 8.54 12.31 -11.20
N GLY A 47 9.25 11.94 -10.14
CA GLY A 47 9.66 10.57 -9.91
C GLY A 47 10.30 10.36 -8.54
N VAL A 48 10.41 9.09 -8.15
CA VAL A 48 11.07 8.64 -6.93
C VAL A 48 11.90 7.40 -7.20
N ASN A 49 13.04 7.28 -6.54
CA ASN A 49 13.92 6.13 -6.65
C ASN A 49 13.89 5.25 -5.39
N LYS A 50 14.61 4.12 -5.45
CA LYS A 50 14.76 3.14 -4.36
C LYS A 50 15.40 3.69 -3.09
N ASN A 51 16.09 4.83 -3.18
CA ASN A 51 16.73 5.49 -2.05
C ASN A 51 15.73 6.42 -1.32
N GLY A 52 14.49 6.55 -1.81
CA GLY A 52 13.50 7.47 -1.28
C GLY A 52 13.73 8.91 -1.72
N CYS A 53 14.58 9.14 -2.73
CA CYS A 53 14.79 10.44 -3.31
C CYS A 53 13.73 10.70 -4.38
N ALA A 54 12.98 11.80 -4.24
CA ALA A 54 11.96 12.21 -5.19
C ALA A 54 12.11 13.68 -5.62
N PHE A 55 11.60 13.97 -6.81
CA PHE A 55 11.48 15.35 -7.26
C PHE A 55 10.17 15.62 -8.01
N ALA A 56 9.78 16.90 -8.04
CA ALA A 56 8.73 17.42 -8.90
C ALA A 56 9.11 18.81 -9.41
N GLY A 57 8.81 19.12 -10.67
CA GLY A 57 9.18 20.41 -11.28
C GLY A 57 8.02 21.19 -11.90
N ALA A 58 7.93 22.49 -11.65
CA ALA A 58 6.97 23.40 -12.28
C ALA A 58 7.72 24.48 -13.08
N ALA A 59 7.44 24.57 -14.38
CA ALA A 59 8.07 25.59 -15.24
C ALA A 59 7.58 27.00 -14.87
N VAL A 60 8.46 27.98 -15.00
CA VAL A 60 8.21 29.41 -14.78
C VAL A 60 8.55 30.16 -16.07
N ASN A 61 7.52 30.62 -16.77
CA ASN A 61 7.64 31.37 -18.03
C ASN A 61 7.32 32.85 -17.79
N THR A 62 7.65 33.72 -18.73
CA THR A 62 7.40 35.17 -18.58
C THR A 62 5.90 35.52 -18.55
N PRO A 63 5.51 36.68 -17.96
CA PRO A 63 4.13 37.19 -18.02
C PRO A 63 3.58 37.30 -19.46
N LYS A 64 4.44 37.64 -20.42
CA LYS A 64 4.07 37.70 -21.84
C LYS A 64 3.66 36.32 -22.35
N TRP A 65 4.45 35.28 -22.05
CA TRP A 65 4.11 33.91 -22.42
C TRP A 65 2.80 33.45 -21.77
N THR A 66 2.62 33.70 -20.47
CA THR A 66 1.42 33.27 -19.73
C THR A 66 0.16 33.97 -20.22
N ALA A 67 0.24 35.24 -20.61
CA ALA A 67 -0.85 35.98 -21.22
C ALA A 67 -1.26 35.37 -22.57
N SER A 68 -0.31 35.17 -23.50
CA SER A 68 -0.60 34.58 -24.81
C SER A 68 -1.17 33.16 -24.69
N ALA A 69 -0.60 32.34 -23.80
CA ALA A 69 -1.10 30.98 -23.57
C ALA A 69 -2.53 30.98 -22.99
N SER A 70 -2.81 31.83 -22.01
CA SER A 70 -4.15 31.96 -21.40
C SER A 70 -5.21 32.47 -22.39
N MET A 71 -4.81 33.31 -23.35
CA MET A 71 -5.68 33.78 -24.44
C MET A 71 -5.85 32.76 -25.59
N GLY A 72 -5.24 31.57 -25.49
CA GLY A 72 -5.29 30.57 -26.55
C GLY A 72 -4.43 30.90 -27.79
N GLN A 73 -3.55 31.91 -27.70
CA GLN A 73 -2.64 32.32 -28.77
C GLN A 73 -1.40 31.41 -28.81
N LEU A 74 -1.61 30.12 -29.09
CA LEU A 74 -0.58 29.09 -28.93
C LEU A 74 0.67 29.32 -29.79
N ALA A 75 0.52 29.88 -31.00
CA ALA A 75 1.66 30.18 -31.87
C ALA A 75 2.54 31.31 -31.31
N GLU A 76 1.93 32.34 -30.73
CA GLU A 76 2.65 33.44 -30.08
C GLU A 76 3.33 32.97 -28.81
N ALA A 77 2.62 32.18 -27.99
CA ALA A 77 3.20 31.56 -26.79
C ALA A 77 4.40 30.66 -27.15
N GLU A 78 4.30 29.85 -28.19
CA GLU A 78 5.40 28.99 -28.64
C GLU A 78 6.61 29.80 -29.16
N ALA A 79 6.37 30.88 -29.91
CA ALA A 79 7.42 31.78 -30.38
C ALA A 79 8.13 32.46 -29.21
N GLN A 80 7.36 32.97 -28.24
CA GLN A 80 7.88 33.58 -27.02
C GLN A 80 8.68 32.57 -26.18
N PHE A 81 8.18 31.33 -26.04
CA PHE A 81 8.87 30.26 -25.31
C PHE A 81 10.24 29.94 -25.91
N LYS A 82 10.32 29.84 -27.24
CA LYS A 82 11.58 29.59 -27.96
C LYS A 82 12.58 30.72 -27.80
N ASP A 83 12.11 31.96 -27.87
CA ASP A 83 12.94 33.15 -27.75
C ASP A 83 13.52 33.27 -26.33
N GLU A 84 12.67 33.20 -25.30
CA GLU A 84 13.10 33.40 -23.91
C GLU A 84 13.96 32.27 -23.35
N ASN A 85 13.85 31.06 -23.92
CA ASN A 85 14.63 29.89 -23.53
C ASN A 85 15.76 29.54 -24.52
N LYS A 86 16.09 30.43 -25.45
CA LYS A 86 17.15 30.21 -26.44
C LYS A 86 18.50 30.03 -25.76
N GLY A 87 19.14 28.88 -25.99
CA GLY A 87 20.44 28.52 -25.40
C GLY A 87 20.35 28.00 -23.96
N LEU A 88 19.15 27.94 -23.37
CA LEU A 88 18.95 27.43 -22.01
C LEU A 88 18.66 25.93 -22.03
N SER A 89 19.07 25.25 -20.96
CA SER A 89 18.80 23.82 -20.74
C SER A 89 17.66 23.64 -19.75
N SER A 90 16.86 22.57 -19.89
CA SER A 90 15.85 22.22 -18.89
C SER A 90 16.53 21.52 -17.69
N PRO A 91 16.43 22.07 -16.45
CA PRO A 91 17.01 21.44 -15.26
C PRO A 91 16.37 20.08 -14.97
N ILE A 92 15.11 19.90 -15.33
CA ILE A 92 14.38 18.64 -15.18
C ILE A 92 14.98 17.51 -16.00
N THR A 93 15.58 17.82 -17.16
CA THR A 93 16.30 16.81 -17.96
C THR A 93 17.53 16.30 -17.21
N VAL A 94 18.18 17.15 -16.42
CA VAL A 94 19.34 16.79 -15.61
C VAL A 94 18.90 15.89 -14.46
N LEU A 95 17.91 16.32 -13.68
CA LEU A 95 17.36 15.53 -12.57
C LEU A 95 16.85 14.17 -13.02
N SER A 96 16.22 14.10 -14.19
CA SER A 96 15.72 12.85 -14.75
C SER A 96 16.82 11.84 -15.06
N LYS A 97 18.00 12.32 -15.49
CA LYS A 97 19.15 11.47 -15.76
C LYS A 97 19.78 10.94 -14.46
N GLU A 98 19.79 11.77 -13.42
CA GLU A 98 20.37 11.41 -12.13
C GLU A 98 19.42 10.61 -11.21
N LEU A 99 18.11 10.66 -11.43
CA LEU A 99 17.10 9.98 -10.62
C LEU A 99 17.46 8.52 -10.27
N PRO A 100 17.98 7.67 -11.18
CA PRO A 100 18.31 6.28 -10.83
C PRO A 100 19.48 6.13 -9.85
N ASN A 101 20.36 7.12 -9.77
CA ASN A 101 21.66 7.01 -9.10
C ASN A 101 21.77 7.85 -7.83
N VAL A 102 20.90 8.84 -7.65
CA VAL A 102 20.98 9.77 -6.53
C VAL A 102 20.63 9.12 -5.18
N HIS A 103 21.35 9.45 -4.11
CA HIS A 103 21.14 8.90 -2.77
C HIS A 103 20.53 9.89 -1.78
N ASP A 104 20.71 11.19 -2.01
CA ASP A 104 20.13 12.24 -1.19
C ASP A 104 19.93 13.55 -1.97
N VAL A 105 19.23 14.50 -1.35
CA VAL A 105 18.94 15.82 -1.92
C VAL A 105 20.22 16.63 -2.17
N ASN A 106 21.31 16.43 -1.43
CA ASN A 106 22.54 17.19 -1.63
C ASN A 106 23.20 16.82 -2.95
N GLU A 107 23.21 15.54 -3.32
CA GLU A 107 23.75 15.10 -4.62
C GLU A 107 22.99 15.78 -5.78
N TRP A 108 21.66 15.92 -5.68
CA TRP A 108 20.90 16.71 -6.68
C TRP A 108 21.22 18.20 -6.66
N LEU A 109 21.37 18.80 -5.48
CA LEU A 109 21.78 20.21 -5.37
C LEU A 109 23.15 20.43 -5.98
N GLU A 110 24.10 19.51 -5.77
CA GLU A 110 25.43 19.57 -6.37
C GLU A 110 25.33 19.57 -7.90
N VAL A 111 24.56 18.64 -8.47
CA VAL A 111 24.38 18.54 -9.92
C VAL A 111 23.69 19.77 -10.51
N LEU A 112 22.69 20.32 -9.82
CA LEU A 112 21.98 21.51 -10.27
C LEU A 112 22.85 22.77 -10.17
N LEU A 113 23.49 23.01 -9.02
CA LEU A 113 24.11 24.30 -8.69
C LEU A 113 25.58 24.40 -9.12
N ASN A 114 26.32 23.29 -9.13
CA ASN A 114 27.73 23.31 -9.55
C ASN A 114 27.90 23.09 -11.05
N GLY A 115 26.82 22.76 -11.76
CA GLY A 115 26.83 22.69 -13.21
C GLY A 115 27.00 24.09 -13.81
N LYS A 116 28.00 24.28 -14.69
CA LYS A 116 28.13 25.49 -15.53
C LYS A 116 27.07 25.50 -16.64
N ARG A 117 25.79 25.49 -16.29
CA ARG A 117 24.67 25.42 -17.23
C ARG A 117 23.71 26.58 -16.98
N ASP A 118 23.27 27.21 -18.06
CA ASP A 118 22.18 28.17 -18.00
C ASP A 118 20.85 27.43 -18.09
N TYR A 119 20.01 27.58 -17.07
CA TYR A 119 18.74 26.87 -16.97
C TYR A 119 17.54 27.68 -17.44
N MET A 120 16.56 26.99 -18.02
CA MET A 120 15.20 27.53 -18.16
C MET A 120 14.59 27.79 -16.77
N GLY A 121 13.59 28.68 -16.70
CA GLY A 121 12.92 29.01 -15.44
C GLY A 121 12.16 27.83 -14.86
N TYR A 122 12.56 27.33 -13.69
CA TYR A 122 11.86 26.24 -13.00
C TYR A 122 11.84 26.41 -11.48
N ASN A 123 10.68 26.09 -10.91
CA ASN A 123 10.49 25.71 -9.53
C ASN A 123 10.67 24.20 -9.38
N ILE A 124 11.52 23.77 -8.47
CA ILE A 124 11.87 22.36 -8.27
C ILE A 124 11.73 22.03 -6.80
N LEU A 125 10.99 20.97 -6.51
CA LEU A 125 10.91 20.39 -5.18
C LEU A 125 11.75 19.12 -5.19
N LEU A 126 12.73 19.03 -4.29
CA LEU A 126 13.58 17.86 -4.08
C LEU A 126 13.37 17.35 -2.66
N VAL A 127 13.16 16.05 -2.50
CA VAL A 127 12.89 15.44 -1.20
C VAL A 127 13.64 14.11 -1.06
N ASP A 128 14.18 13.84 0.12
CA ASP A 128 14.66 12.54 0.58
C ASP A 128 14.11 12.24 2.00
N LYS A 129 14.59 11.17 2.64
CA LYS A 129 14.12 10.75 3.98
C LYS A 129 14.37 11.77 5.09
N GLY A 130 15.38 12.63 4.96
CA GLY A 130 15.80 13.57 6.00
C GLY A 130 15.63 15.04 5.61
N LYS A 131 15.37 15.34 4.34
CA LYS A 131 15.44 16.70 3.81
C LYS A 131 14.45 16.94 2.69
N ALA A 132 13.80 18.10 2.74
CA ALA A 132 13.05 18.67 1.64
C ALA A 132 13.59 20.08 1.32
N VAL A 133 13.79 20.36 0.04
CA VAL A 133 14.21 21.69 -0.44
C VAL A 133 13.39 22.13 -1.64
N TYR A 134 13.11 23.43 -1.67
CA TYR A 134 12.57 24.14 -2.81
C TYR A 134 13.71 24.90 -3.50
N VAL A 135 13.86 24.68 -4.80
CA VAL A 135 14.90 25.30 -5.63
C VAL A 135 14.25 26.10 -6.76
N GLU A 136 14.59 27.37 -6.84
CA GLU A 136 14.33 28.23 -7.99
C GLU A 136 15.58 28.29 -8.85
N VAL A 137 15.45 28.10 -10.17
CA VAL A 137 16.58 28.24 -11.12
C VAL A 137 16.17 29.01 -12.36
N TYR A 138 17.02 29.94 -12.80
CA TYR A 138 16.91 30.61 -14.09
C TYR A 138 18.26 31.16 -14.53
N ARG A 139 18.69 30.82 -15.75
CA ARG A 139 20.03 31.09 -16.28
C ARG A 139 21.08 30.56 -15.31
N ASN A 140 21.97 31.43 -14.85
CA ASN A 140 23.03 31.17 -13.88
C ASN A 140 22.62 31.54 -12.45
N ASP A 141 21.38 31.98 -12.23
CA ASP A 141 20.85 32.33 -10.92
C ASP A 141 20.07 31.15 -10.32
N SER A 142 20.20 31.00 -9.01
CA SER A 142 19.52 29.96 -8.24
C SER A 142 19.22 30.42 -6.83
N HIS A 143 18.12 29.94 -6.27
CA HIS A 143 17.80 30.11 -4.86
C HIS A 143 17.36 28.78 -4.26
N VAL A 144 17.84 28.46 -3.04
CA VAL A 144 17.49 27.23 -2.32
C VAL A 144 16.83 27.61 -1.00
N THR A 145 15.64 27.08 -0.77
CA THR A 145 14.88 27.24 0.49
C THR A 145 14.71 25.87 1.13
N PHE A 146 15.12 25.73 2.39
CA PHE A 146 14.83 24.52 3.18
C PHE A 146 13.37 24.50 3.61
N ILE A 147 12.73 23.34 3.49
CA ILE A 147 11.31 23.18 3.81
C ILE A 147 11.19 22.50 5.17
N GLU A 148 10.63 23.23 6.14
CA GLU A 148 10.41 22.72 7.50
C GLU A 148 9.00 22.16 7.74
N GLY A 149 8.05 22.40 6.84
CA GLY A 149 6.64 22.04 6.98
C GLY A 149 5.99 21.66 5.65
N ASP A 150 4.67 21.71 5.61
CA ASP A 150 3.93 21.53 4.37
C ASP A 150 4.21 22.71 3.43
N THR A 151 4.35 22.45 2.13
CA THR A 151 4.59 23.50 1.15
C THR A 151 3.88 23.23 -0.16
N VAL A 152 3.43 24.31 -0.81
CA VAL A 152 2.91 24.28 -2.16
C VAL A 152 3.63 25.31 -3.00
N ILE A 153 3.91 24.95 -4.25
CA ILE A 153 4.64 25.76 -5.20
C ILE A 153 3.89 25.71 -6.54
N THR A 154 3.76 26.86 -7.19
CA THR A 154 3.10 26.98 -8.50
C THR A 154 4.08 27.51 -9.56
N ASN A 155 3.67 28.40 -10.46
CA ASN A 155 4.41 28.80 -11.66
C ASN A 155 4.97 30.23 -11.60
N HIS A 156 5.35 30.69 -10.41
CA HIS A 156 6.07 31.95 -10.21
C HIS A 156 7.20 31.76 -9.22
N PHE A 157 8.23 32.60 -9.31
CA PHE A 157 9.31 32.65 -8.35
C PHE A 157 8.96 33.52 -7.15
N ARG A 158 9.38 33.09 -5.97
CA ARG A 158 9.34 33.86 -4.73
C ARG A 158 10.58 34.75 -4.61
N PHE A 159 11.75 34.29 -5.09
CA PHE A 159 13.04 34.95 -4.85
C PHE A 159 13.74 35.44 -6.12
N LEU A 160 13.74 34.67 -7.20
CA LEU A 160 14.42 35.07 -8.45
C LEU A 160 13.61 36.07 -9.28
N GLU A 161 14.29 37.01 -9.93
CA GLU A 161 13.69 38.06 -10.79
C GLU A 161 13.33 37.57 -12.20
N HIS A 162 12.47 36.54 -12.28
CA HIS A 162 11.90 36.03 -13.54
C HIS A 162 10.46 35.52 -13.33
N GLY A 163 9.68 35.51 -14.41
CA GLY A 163 8.29 35.04 -14.39
C GLY A 163 7.28 36.03 -13.79
N PRO A 164 6.06 35.57 -13.47
CA PRO A 164 5.03 36.39 -12.84
C PRO A 164 5.46 36.89 -11.45
N LYS A 165 5.22 38.16 -11.13
CA LYS A 165 5.57 38.77 -9.83
C LYS A 165 4.36 39.30 -9.06
N LYS A 166 3.26 39.54 -9.77
CA LYS A 166 1.99 39.97 -9.20
C LYS A 166 0.85 39.16 -9.80
N ILE A 167 -0.30 39.20 -9.12
CA ILE A 167 -1.49 38.44 -9.51
C ILE A 167 -1.90 38.70 -10.96
N ASP A 168 -1.85 39.95 -11.43
CA ASP A 168 -2.23 40.33 -12.80
C ASP A 168 -1.37 39.70 -13.89
N ASP A 169 -0.13 39.29 -13.57
CA ASP A 169 0.78 38.68 -14.55
C ASP A 169 0.36 37.25 -14.89
N TYR A 170 -0.14 36.52 -13.88
CA TYR A 170 -0.70 35.18 -14.06
C TYR A 170 -1.62 34.77 -12.90
N PRO A 171 -2.90 35.18 -12.90
CA PRO A 171 -3.80 35.05 -11.74
C PRO A 171 -3.91 33.62 -11.21
N SER A 172 -4.02 32.64 -12.11
CA SER A 172 -4.16 31.23 -11.73
C SER A 172 -3.00 30.71 -10.87
N SER A 173 -1.78 31.20 -11.05
CA SER A 173 -0.66 30.73 -10.22
C SER A 173 -0.81 31.14 -8.76
N PHE A 174 -1.31 32.35 -8.51
CA PHE A 174 -1.46 32.90 -7.17
C PHE A 174 -2.70 32.31 -6.49
N TYR A 175 -3.84 32.21 -7.19
CA TYR A 175 -5.04 31.60 -6.63
C TYR A 175 -4.86 30.12 -6.28
N ARG A 176 -4.23 29.33 -7.16
CA ARG A 176 -3.94 27.92 -6.85
C ARG A 176 -3.00 27.77 -5.66
N LEU A 177 -2.03 28.68 -5.51
CA LEU A 177 -1.10 28.65 -4.38
C LEU A 177 -1.87 28.86 -3.07
N ASP A 178 -2.63 29.96 -2.97
CA ASP A 178 -3.41 30.32 -1.78
C ASP A 178 -4.40 29.21 -1.39
N PHE A 179 -5.16 28.70 -2.36
CA PHE A 179 -6.11 27.61 -2.13
C PHE A 179 -5.40 26.33 -1.66
N ALA A 180 -4.36 25.89 -2.37
CA ALA A 180 -3.70 24.63 -2.05
C ALA A 180 -2.93 24.67 -0.74
N GLU A 181 -2.27 25.78 -0.39
CA GLU A 181 -1.56 25.91 0.90
C GLU A 181 -2.52 25.69 2.07
N LYS A 182 -3.72 26.27 2.00
CA LYS A 182 -4.77 26.09 3.00
C LYS A 182 -5.23 24.63 3.08
N GLU A 183 -5.66 24.04 1.97
CA GLU A 183 -6.21 22.68 1.97
C GLU A 183 -5.17 21.62 2.35
N VAL A 184 -3.95 21.73 1.81
CA VAL A 184 -2.85 20.79 2.10
C VAL A 184 -2.47 20.85 3.59
N SER A 185 -2.46 22.03 4.21
CA SER A 185 -2.16 22.14 5.65
C SER A 185 -3.19 21.48 6.57
N ASN A 186 -4.41 21.30 6.09
CA ASN A 186 -5.52 20.67 6.82
C ASN A 186 -5.65 19.17 6.55
N ALA A 187 -4.91 18.65 5.56
CA ALA A 187 -4.95 17.23 5.22
C ALA A 187 -4.35 16.38 6.35
N ILE A 188 -5.04 15.31 6.72
CA ILE A 188 -4.60 14.35 7.73
C ILE A 188 -4.44 12.95 7.15
N SER A 189 -4.87 12.74 5.91
CA SER A 189 -4.82 11.46 5.21
C SER A 189 -4.41 11.63 3.73
N LEU A 190 -4.01 10.52 3.12
CA LEU A 190 -3.72 10.46 1.68
C LEU A 190 -4.96 10.80 0.83
N GLU A 191 -6.15 10.39 1.28
CA GLU A 191 -7.41 10.68 0.59
C GLU A 191 -7.72 12.18 0.61
N ASP A 192 -7.43 12.88 1.71
CA ASP A 192 -7.59 14.35 1.76
C ASP A 192 -6.76 15.02 0.65
N ILE A 193 -5.50 14.59 0.48
CA ILE A 193 -4.63 15.08 -0.60
C ILE A 193 -5.21 14.75 -1.97
N PHE A 194 -5.74 13.54 -2.16
CA PHE A 194 -6.37 13.16 -3.42
C PHE A 194 -7.56 14.04 -3.76
N GLN A 195 -8.42 14.35 -2.79
CA GLN A 195 -9.57 15.21 -2.94
C GLN A 195 -9.15 16.67 -3.20
N THR A 196 -8.21 17.20 -2.42
CA THR A 196 -7.65 18.54 -2.64
C THR A 196 -7.17 18.71 -4.09
N LEU A 197 -6.35 17.78 -4.58
CA LEU A 197 -5.79 17.85 -5.93
C LEU A 197 -6.83 17.68 -7.05
N LYS A 198 -7.99 17.10 -6.74
CA LYS A 198 -9.11 16.95 -7.68
C LYS A 198 -10.15 18.06 -7.56
N THR A 199 -9.95 19.02 -6.67
CA THR A 199 -10.92 20.10 -6.47
C THR A 199 -11.09 20.90 -7.76
N ARG A 200 -12.36 21.01 -8.17
CA ARG A 200 -12.81 21.83 -9.28
C ARG A 200 -13.44 23.10 -8.71
N ASP A 201 -13.12 24.24 -9.30
CA ASP A 201 -13.77 25.51 -9.01
C ASP A 201 -14.62 25.93 -10.22
N ARG A 202 -15.66 26.74 -9.99
CA ARG A 202 -16.44 27.36 -11.07
C ARG A 202 -15.60 28.38 -11.83
N GLU A 203 -14.62 29.00 -11.17
CA GLU A 203 -13.61 29.86 -11.78
C GLU A 203 -12.39 29.01 -12.20
N PRO A 204 -12.14 28.79 -13.51
CA PRO A 204 -11.11 27.87 -13.98
C PRO A 204 -9.69 28.20 -13.51
N ASP A 205 -9.43 29.47 -13.18
CA ASP A 205 -8.12 29.93 -12.70
C ASP A 205 -7.86 29.58 -11.23
N ARG A 206 -8.92 29.32 -10.44
CA ARG A 206 -8.83 28.93 -9.03
C ARG A 206 -8.79 27.42 -8.81
N ALA A 207 -9.28 26.66 -9.78
CA ALA A 207 -9.30 25.20 -9.70
C ALA A 207 -7.88 24.61 -9.64
N LEU A 208 -7.67 23.60 -8.78
CA LEU A 208 -6.47 22.76 -8.84
C LEU A 208 -6.56 21.76 -9.98
N TRP A 209 -7.74 21.19 -10.20
CA TRP A 209 -8.04 20.42 -11.41
C TRP A 209 -8.68 21.31 -12.47
N ARG A 210 -7.86 21.78 -13.41
CA ARG A 210 -8.22 22.83 -14.37
C ARG A 210 -8.89 22.28 -15.61
N ASN A 211 -9.84 23.05 -16.14
CA ASN A 211 -10.57 22.79 -17.38
C ASN A 211 -10.75 24.10 -18.19
N GLY A 212 -9.70 24.54 -18.89
CA GLY A 212 -9.77 25.76 -19.71
C GLY A 212 -8.60 25.89 -20.68
N ALA A 213 -8.11 27.11 -20.88
CA ALA A 213 -6.90 27.39 -21.68
C ALA A 213 -5.68 26.58 -21.23
N PHE A 214 -5.68 26.18 -19.96
CA PHE A 214 -4.91 25.06 -19.47
C PHE A 214 -5.86 24.02 -18.89
N SER A 215 -5.58 22.75 -19.16
CA SER A 215 -6.25 21.62 -18.54
C SER A 215 -5.27 20.79 -17.73
N THR A 216 -5.72 20.29 -16.57
CA THR A 216 -4.97 19.30 -15.81
C THR A 216 -5.07 17.98 -16.54
N ILE A 217 -3.94 17.51 -17.09
CA ILE A 217 -3.86 16.25 -17.84
C ILE A 217 -3.60 15.06 -16.92
N SER A 218 -3.11 15.32 -15.71
CA SER A 218 -2.85 14.31 -14.70
C SER A 218 -2.65 14.94 -13.33
N SER A 219 -2.89 14.10 -12.32
CA SER A 219 -2.40 14.29 -10.97
C SER A 219 -1.59 13.09 -10.54
N SER A 220 -0.46 13.36 -9.88
CA SER A 220 0.48 12.36 -9.38
C SER A 220 0.82 12.66 -7.93
N VAL A 221 0.77 11.65 -7.08
CA VAL A 221 1.20 11.72 -5.69
C VAL A 221 2.20 10.60 -5.46
N VAL A 222 3.36 10.92 -4.92
CA VAL A 222 4.36 9.95 -4.51
C VAL A 222 4.35 9.87 -3.00
N ASP A 223 4.22 8.65 -2.52
CA ASP A 223 4.48 8.28 -1.14
C ASP A 223 5.96 7.91 -1.00
N LEU A 224 6.69 8.74 -0.26
CA LEU A 224 8.13 8.60 -0.08
C LEU A 224 8.49 7.46 0.89
N GLU A 225 7.59 7.13 1.83
CA GLU A 225 7.78 6.03 2.75
C GLU A 225 7.69 4.70 2.01
N ASN A 226 6.68 4.56 1.15
CA ASN A 226 6.43 3.34 0.40
C ASN A 226 7.07 3.32 -0.99
N CYS A 227 7.75 4.38 -1.41
CA CYS A 227 8.25 4.55 -2.79
C CYS A 227 7.16 4.23 -3.85
N ALA A 228 5.92 4.59 -3.55
CA ALA A 228 4.76 4.28 -4.38
C ALA A 228 4.30 5.53 -5.13
N LEU A 229 3.85 5.34 -6.37
CA LEU A 229 3.24 6.40 -7.17
C LEU A 229 1.74 6.17 -7.25
N TYR A 230 0.94 7.17 -6.92
CA TYR A 230 -0.48 7.23 -7.16
C TYR A 230 -0.72 8.17 -8.33
N TYR A 231 -1.51 7.71 -9.31
CA TYR A 231 -1.72 8.44 -10.55
C TYR A 231 -3.20 8.52 -10.91
N SER A 232 -3.65 9.68 -11.38
CA SER A 232 -5.00 9.90 -11.91
C SER A 232 -4.90 10.74 -13.18
N SER A 233 -5.44 10.25 -14.29
CA SER A 233 -5.56 11.02 -15.55
C SER A 233 -6.88 11.79 -15.67
N ASP A 234 -7.85 11.49 -14.81
CA ASP A 234 -9.18 12.10 -14.82
C ASP A 234 -9.61 12.47 -13.39
N ALA A 235 -10.35 13.56 -13.23
CA ALA A 235 -10.80 14.02 -11.91
C ALA A 235 -11.95 13.19 -11.34
N GLY A 236 -12.72 12.49 -12.17
CA GLY A 236 -13.79 11.58 -11.77
C GLY A 236 -13.33 10.14 -11.54
N GLN A 237 -12.11 9.79 -11.92
CA GLN A 237 -11.51 8.48 -11.62
C GLN A 237 -10.82 8.49 -10.26
N GLY A 238 -10.70 7.34 -9.59
CA GLY A 238 -9.85 7.19 -8.41
C GLY A 238 -8.36 7.25 -8.76
N TYR A 239 -7.48 7.38 -7.76
CA TYR A 239 -6.05 7.24 -8.00
C TYR A 239 -5.68 5.76 -8.16
N ALA A 240 -4.99 5.42 -9.25
CA ALA A 240 -4.38 4.11 -9.42
C ALA A 240 -3.03 4.08 -8.71
N ARG A 241 -2.81 3.10 -7.84
CA ARG A 241 -1.51 2.86 -7.21
C ARG A 241 -0.60 2.10 -8.18
N ILE A 242 0.61 2.59 -8.35
CA ILE A 242 1.65 2.04 -9.21
C ILE A 242 2.89 1.85 -8.34
N ALA A 243 3.16 0.61 -7.99
CA ALA A 243 4.41 0.22 -7.36
C ALA A 243 5.33 -0.35 -8.44
N ALA A 244 6.56 0.17 -8.53
CA ALA A 244 7.63 -0.66 -9.06
C ALA A 244 7.75 -1.88 -8.16
N SER A 245 8.11 -3.04 -8.72
CA SER A 245 8.35 -4.30 -8.02
C SER A 245 9.54 -4.27 -7.03
N ILE A 246 9.75 -3.13 -6.38
CA ILE A 246 10.49 -2.95 -5.14
C ILE A 246 9.43 -3.14 -4.05
N PRO A 247 9.35 -4.31 -3.38
CA PRO A 247 8.67 -4.35 -2.11
C PRO A 247 9.39 -3.30 -1.24
N PRO A 248 8.68 -2.30 -0.71
CA PRO A 248 9.31 -1.25 0.08
C PRO A 248 10.19 -1.89 1.16
N LYS A 249 11.40 -1.38 1.37
CA LYS A 249 12.16 -1.69 2.58
C LYS A 249 11.42 -0.95 3.72
N GLY A 250 10.42 -1.61 4.30
CA GLY A 250 9.40 -1.00 5.16
C GLY A 250 7.93 -1.25 4.74
N SER A 251 7.64 -2.08 3.73
CA SER A 251 6.25 -2.52 3.43
C SER A 251 5.62 -3.35 4.54
N GLU A 252 6.37 -3.57 5.62
CA GLU A 252 5.96 -4.10 6.91
C GLU A 252 4.84 -3.28 7.58
N LYS A 253 4.51 -2.06 7.09
CA LYS A 253 3.60 -1.12 7.78
C LYS A 253 2.31 -0.70 7.07
N VAL A 254 2.08 -1.10 5.81
CA VAL A 254 0.75 -0.90 5.19
C VAL A 254 -0.02 -2.22 5.26
N PHE A 255 -0.26 -2.66 6.48
CA PHE A 255 -1.28 -3.66 6.77
C PHE A 255 -2.63 -2.94 6.69
N ILE A 256 -3.50 -3.41 5.80
CA ILE A 256 -4.87 -2.92 5.74
C ILE A 256 -5.70 -3.94 6.54
N GLU A 257 -6.32 -3.49 7.62
CA GLU A 257 -7.27 -4.29 8.39
C GLU A 257 -8.39 -4.83 7.49
N MET A 258 -8.86 -6.05 7.75
CA MET A 258 -9.86 -6.73 6.93
C MET A 258 -11.12 -5.87 6.74
N SER A 259 -11.56 -5.19 7.80
CA SER A 259 -12.70 -4.28 7.83
C SER A 259 -12.63 -3.10 6.85
N ARG A 260 -11.43 -2.76 6.35
CA ARG A 260 -11.27 -1.65 5.40
C ARG A 260 -11.58 -2.03 3.95
N TYR A 261 -11.64 -3.32 3.64
CA TYR A 261 -11.87 -3.80 2.26
C TYR A 261 -12.87 -4.96 2.16
N ILE A 262 -13.31 -5.53 3.29
CA ILE A 262 -14.35 -6.56 3.35
C ILE A 262 -15.50 -6.08 4.23
N ASP A 263 -16.74 -6.29 3.76
CA ASP A 263 -17.94 -6.12 4.59
C ASP A 263 -18.02 -7.25 5.62
N LEU A 264 -17.65 -6.96 6.87
CA LEU A 264 -17.57 -7.96 7.94
C LEU A 264 -18.87 -8.73 8.20
N PRO A 265 -20.06 -8.09 8.21
CA PRO A 265 -21.32 -8.82 8.40
C PRO A 265 -21.59 -9.82 7.27
N THR A 266 -21.36 -9.43 6.02
CA THR A 266 -21.50 -10.35 4.88
C THR A 266 -20.50 -11.49 5.02
N TYR A 267 -19.21 -11.18 5.27
CA TYR A 267 -18.16 -12.16 5.46
C TYR A 267 -18.52 -13.21 6.53
N HIS A 268 -18.90 -12.77 7.72
CA HIS A 268 -19.27 -13.67 8.83
C HIS A 268 -20.38 -14.65 8.44
N ASN A 269 -21.36 -14.21 7.65
CA ASN A 269 -22.50 -15.04 7.25
C ASN A 269 -22.16 -16.05 6.15
N ILE A 270 -21.17 -15.78 5.30
CA ILE A 270 -20.87 -16.60 4.11
C ILE A 270 -19.64 -17.49 4.26
N GLU A 271 -18.67 -17.09 5.09
CA GLU A 271 -17.37 -17.74 5.20
C GLU A 271 -17.46 -19.18 5.72
N ARG A 272 -18.44 -19.48 6.58
CA ARG A 272 -18.73 -20.86 7.01
C ARG A 272 -19.13 -21.77 5.85
N GLY A 273 -19.57 -21.18 4.73
CA GLY A 273 -19.86 -21.83 3.47
C GLY A 273 -18.66 -21.91 2.52
N HIS A 274 -17.47 -21.45 2.92
CA HIS A 274 -16.25 -21.65 2.15
C HIS A 274 -16.02 -23.16 1.96
N PRO A 275 -15.71 -23.64 0.73
CA PRO A 275 -15.44 -25.04 0.49
C PRO A 275 -14.38 -25.59 1.46
N PHE A 276 -14.65 -26.75 2.04
CA PHE A 276 -13.77 -27.45 2.99
C PHE A 276 -13.60 -26.79 4.36
N TYR A 277 -14.29 -25.69 4.67
CA TYR A 277 -14.19 -25.03 5.98
C TYR A 277 -14.68 -25.92 7.12
N VAL A 278 -15.86 -26.56 6.94
CA VAL A 278 -16.47 -27.40 7.98
C VAL A 278 -15.57 -28.60 8.28
N GLU A 279 -15.11 -29.28 7.24
CA GLU A 279 -14.24 -30.45 7.34
C GLU A 279 -12.88 -30.08 7.97
N MET A 280 -12.36 -28.88 7.69
CA MET A 280 -11.16 -28.35 8.34
C MET A 280 -11.37 -28.14 9.84
N ILE A 281 -12.49 -27.53 10.24
CA ILE A 281 -12.83 -27.33 11.66
C ILE A 281 -13.00 -28.68 12.37
N GLU A 282 -13.71 -29.64 11.76
CA GLU A 282 -13.89 -30.98 12.33
C GLU A 282 -12.55 -31.68 12.62
N GLU A 283 -11.59 -31.59 11.69
CA GLU A 283 -10.24 -32.14 11.89
C GLU A 283 -9.46 -31.39 12.97
N ILE A 284 -9.56 -30.05 13.05
CA ILE A 284 -8.98 -29.25 14.13
C ILE A 284 -9.52 -29.72 15.49
N GLU A 285 -10.85 -29.82 15.62
CA GLU A 285 -11.50 -30.27 16.85
C GLU A 285 -11.07 -31.69 17.24
N GLN A 286 -10.93 -32.59 16.27
CA GLN A 286 -10.46 -33.95 16.50
C GLN A 286 -9.03 -33.95 17.07
N GLN A 287 -8.12 -33.13 16.52
CA GLN A 287 -6.75 -33.03 17.03
C GLN A 287 -6.70 -32.40 18.43
N ILE A 288 -7.54 -31.41 18.71
CA ILE A 288 -7.66 -30.81 20.05
C ILE A 288 -8.12 -31.84 21.07
N LYS A 289 -9.19 -32.60 20.78
CA LYS A 289 -9.69 -33.67 21.66
C LYS A 289 -8.62 -34.71 21.93
N LYS A 290 -7.91 -35.17 20.90
CA LYS A 290 -6.83 -36.15 21.02
C LYS A 290 -5.69 -35.64 21.91
N TYR A 291 -5.32 -34.37 21.76
CA TYR A 291 -4.31 -33.75 22.60
C TYR A 291 -4.79 -33.63 24.05
N TYR A 292 -6.04 -33.21 24.26
CA TYR A 292 -6.64 -33.15 25.59
C TYR A 292 -6.62 -34.49 26.31
N GLU A 293 -7.03 -35.59 25.67
CA GLU A 293 -6.98 -36.93 26.28
C GLU A 293 -5.55 -37.31 26.71
N THR A 294 -4.53 -36.94 25.91
CA THR A 294 -3.13 -37.20 26.25
C THR A 294 -2.69 -36.40 27.49
N VAL A 295 -3.09 -35.13 27.60
CA VAL A 295 -2.77 -34.27 28.74
C VAL A 295 -3.57 -34.68 29.99
N LYS A 296 -4.83 -35.07 29.80
CA LYS A 296 -5.73 -35.52 30.87
C LYS A 296 -5.17 -36.76 31.58
N ASP A 297 -4.64 -37.72 30.82
CA ASP A 297 -3.99 -38.92 31.38
C ASP A 297 -2.74 -38.58 32.22
N GLU A 298 -2.03 -37.49 31.89
CA GLU A 298 -0.82 -37.05 32.60
C GLU A 298 -1.12 -36.16 33.83
N PHE A 299 -2.17 -35.33 33.78
CA PHE A 299 -2.41 -34.27 34.77
C PHE A 299 -3.78 -34.31 35.48
N GLY A 300 -4.67 -35.25 35.13
CA GLY A 300 -5.98 -35.46 35.76
C GLY A 300 -7.16 -34.80 35.05
N GLU A 301 -8.40 -35.13 35.48
CA GLU A 301 -9.64 -34.70 34.79
C GLU A 301 -9.93 -33.19 34.85
N ASP A 302 -9.31 -32.46 35.79
CA ASP A 302 -9.49 -31.01 35.94
C ASP A 302 -8.50 -30.18 35.10
N ALA A 303 -7.72 -30.82 34.23
CA ALA A 303 -6.65 -30.18 33.46
C ALA A 303 -7.20 -29.34 32.28
N GLY A 304 -7.61 -28.10 32.55
CA GLY A 304 -7.96 -27.15 31.48
C GLY A 304 -6.76 -26.77 30.61
N LEU A 305 -6.94 -26.67 29.29
CA LEU A 305 -5.93 -26.24 28.32
C LEU A 305 -6.02 -24.73 28.08
N LYS A 306 -4.93 -24.01 28.33
CA LYS A 306 -4.83 -22.59 27.94
C LYS A 306 -4.63 -22.51 26.44
N THR A 307 -5.58 -21.88 25.75
CA THR A 307 -5.67 -21.86 24.30
C THR A 307 -5.66 -20.44 23.77
N LEU A 308 -4.85 -20.18 22.75
CA LEU A 308 -4.84 -18.91 22.02
C LEU A 308 -5.30 -19.15 20.59
N GLU A 309 -6.34 -18.46 20.14
CA GLU A 309 -6.68 -18.34 18.74
C GLU A 309 -6.00 -17.09 18.16
N LEU A 310 -5.23 -17.25 17.09
CA LEU A 310 -4.55 -16.16 16.39
C LEU A 310 -5.30 -15.79 15.12
N GLY A 311 -5.63 -14.50 14.98
CA GLY A 311 -6.39 -13.99 13.84
C GLY A 311 -7.84 -14.48 13.89
N ALA A 312 -8.51 -14.25 15.01
CA ALA A 312 -9.85 -14.75 15.27
C ALA A 312 -10.92 -14.16 14.33
N GLY A 313 -10.62 -13.05 13.66
CA GLY A 313 -11.55 -12.36 12.75
C GLY A 313 -12.87 -12.07 13.45
N THR A 314 -13.97 -12.47 12.82
CA THR A 314 -15.32 -12.28 13.38
C THR A 314 -15.74 -13.39 14.36
N GLY A 315 -14.85 -14.34 14.69
CA GLY A 315 -15.08 -15.36 15.73
C GLY A 315 -15.68 -16.68 15.26
N LEU A 316 -15.65 -17.00 13.97
CA LEU A 316 -16.26 -18.25 13.48
C LEU A 316 -15.59 -19.52 14.05
N CYS A 317 -14.27 -19.53 14.19
CA CYS A 317 -13.57 -20.64 14.84
C CYS A 317 -13.68 -20.54 16.37
N THR A 318 -13.61 -19.32 16.94
CA THR A 318 -13.87 -19.06 18.37
C THR A 318 -15.15 -19.73 18.85
N LEU A 319 -16.27 -19.54 18.12
CA LEU A 319 -17.58 -20.10 18.47
C LEU A 319 -17.64 -21.64 18.40
N GLU A 320 -16.74 -22.28 17.65
CA GLU A 320 -16.60 -23.74 17.62
C GLU A 320 -15.77 -24.23 18.81
N LEU A 321 -14.67 -23.54 19.11
CA LEU A 321 -13.76 -23.90 20.21
C LEU A 321 -14.41 -23.78 21.59
N ILE A 322 -15.24 -22.77 21.83
CA ILE A 322 -15.88 -22.56 23.15
C ILE A 322 -16.87 -23.67 23.54
N LYS A 323 -17.28 -24.54 22.59
CA LYS A 323 -18.11 -25.71 22.88
C LYS A 323 -17.39 -26.74 23.75
N TYR A 324 -16.07 -26.60 23.90
CA TYR A 324 -15.21 -27.47 24.68
C TYR A 324 -14.85 -26.82 26.02
N PRO A 325 -15.53 -27.18 27.14
CA PRO A 325 -15.35 -26.52 28.43
C PRO A 325 -13.96 -26.72 29.06
N PHE A 326 -13.17 -27.66 28.53
CA PHE A 326 -11.79 -27.86 28.93
C PHE A 326 -10.83 -26.85 28.29
N LEU A 327 -11.29 -25.97 27.37
CA LEU A 327 -10.48 -24.90 26.79
C LEU A 327 -10.68 -23.59 27.55
N GLN A 328 -9.58 -22.97 27.97
CA GLN A 328 -9.53 -21.58 28.43
C GLN A 328 -9.06 -20.72 27.26
N LEU A 329 -9.99 -20.08 26.55
CA LEU A 329 -9.74 -19.47 25.25
C LEU A 329 -9.46 -17.96 25.35
N ASP A 330 -8.34 -17.54 24.77
CA ASP A 330 -8.07 -16.16 24.37
C ASP A 330 -8.17 -16.06 22.83
N ALA A 331 -8.94 -15.10 22.31
CA ALA A 331 -9.08 -14.79 20.89
C ALA A 331 -8.33 -13.49 20.56
N LEU A 332 -7.24 -13.59 19.79
CA LEU A 332 -6.43 -12.45 19.37
C LEU A 332 -6.81 -11.99 17.96
N GLU A 333 -7.07 -10.70 17.81
CA GLU A 333 -7.36 -10.06 16.53
C GLU A 333 -6.74 -8.66 16.47
N ILE A 334 -6.23 -8.26 15.31
CA ILE A 334 -5.61 -6.94 15.09
C ILE A 334 -6.64 -5.89 14.66
N ASP A 335 -7.71 -6.32 13.99
CA ASP A 335 -8.77 -5.46 13.49
C ASP A 335 -9.80 -5.14 14.57
N ASN A 336 -9.84 -3.87 14.98
CA ASN A 336 -10.75 -3.40 16.03
C ASN A 336 -12.23 -3.62 15.71
N GLU A 337 -12.66 -3.58 14.44
CA GLU A 337 -14.06 -3.85 14.10
C GLU A 337 -14.39 -5.34 14.21
N CYS A 338 -13.42 -6.22 13.94
CA CYS A 338 -13.55 -7.65 14.19
C CYS A 338 -13.63 -7.94 15.71
N CYS A 339 -12.79 -7.29 16.53
CA CYS A 339 -12.89 -7.38 18.00
C CYS A 339 -14.27 -6.98 18.52
N LYS A 340 -14.87 -5.91 17.99
CA LYS A 340 -16.24 -5.52 18.39
C LYS A 340 -17.28 -6.60 18.06
N ILE A 341 -17.13 -7.30 16.94
CA ILE A 341 -18.02 -8.41 16.58
C ILE A 341 -17.81 -9.58 17.52
N LEU A 342 -16.55 -9.94 17.81
CA LEU A 342 -16.21 -10.95 18.81
C LEU A 342 -16.88 -10.65 20.17
N ASP A 343 -16.69 -9.43 20.69
CA ASP A 343 -17.28 -8.99 21.97
C ASP A 343 -18.83 -8.93 21.94
N SER A 344 -19.46 -8.97 20.76
CA SER A 344 -20.91 -8.90 20.61
C SER A 344 -21.61 -10.26 20.62
N HIS A 345 -20.86 -11.36 20.51
CA HIS A 345 -21.44 -12.71 20.56
C HIS A 345 -22.03 -12.99 21.95
N ALA A 346 -23.11 -13.76 21.99
CA ALA A 346 -23.79 -14.07 23.24
C ALA A 346 -22.88 -14.83 24.22
N GLU A 347 -21.91 -15.56 23.70
CA GLU A 347 -20.95 -16.39 24.42
C GLU A 347 -19.66 -15.66 24.81
N ALA A 348 -19.55 -14.34 24.58
CA ALA A 348 -18.32 -13.57 24.81
C ALA A 348 -17.79 -13.64 26.26
N GLU A 349 -18.64 -13.97 27.24
CA GLU A 349 -18.19 -14.19 28.63
C GLU A 349 -17.33 -15.46 28.83
N ASN A 350 -17.30 -16.36 27.84
CA ASN A 350 -16.58 -17.64 27.92
C ASN A 350 -15.17 -17.61 27.28
N TYR A 351 -14.73 -16.47 26.76
CA TYR A 351 -13.39 -16.30 26.19
C TYR A 351 -12.88 -14.86 26.36
N GLY A 352 -11.57 -14.66 26.27
CA GLY A 352 -10.96 -13.33 26.32
C GLY A 352 -10.74 -12.76 24.94
N VAL A 353 -11.30 -11.59 24.61
CA VAL A 353 -10.97 -10.86 23.37
C VAL A 353 -9.72 -10.01 23.60
N ILE A 354 -8.76 -10.12 22.68
CA ILE A 354 -7.50 -9.39 22.74
C ILE A 354 -7.30 -8.64 21.43
N LEU A 355 -7.31 -7.32 21.50
CA LEU A 355 -6.86 -6.46 20.40
C LEU A 355 -5.33 -6.45 20.36
N GLY A 356 -4.72 -7.06 19.34
CA GLY A 356 -3.28 -7.11 19.20
C GLY A 356 -2.78 -7.77 17.92
N ASP A 357 -1.50 -7.51 17.61
CA ASP A 357 -0.83 -8.03 16.43
C ASP A 357 -0.27 -9.44 16.69
N ALA A 358 -0.71 -10.42 15.90
CA ALA A 358 -0.29 -11.81 15.99
C ALA A 358 1.22 -12.03 15.77
N VAL A 359 1.91 -11.10 15.08
CA VAL A 359 3.38 -11.14 14.89
C VAL A 359 4.13 -10.80 16.17
N SER A 360 3.55 -9.99 17.07
CA SER A 360 4.26 -9.42 18.22
C SER A 360 3.64 -9.74 19.60
N TYR A 361 2.35 -10.09 19.66
CA TYR A 361 1.68 -10.47 20.89
C TYR A 361 2.30 -11.73 21.49
N CYS A 362 2.78 -11.65 22.73
CA CYS A 362 3.41 -12.81 23.37
C CYS A 362 3.14 -12.87 24.87
N LYS A 363 2.43 -13.92 25.30
CA LYS A 363 2.52 -14.44 26.67
C LYS A 363 3.48 -15.63 26.65
N LYS A 364 4.76 -15.33 26.88
CA LYS A 364 5.84 -16.29 26.69
C LYS A 364 5.63 -17.59 27.47
N HIS A 365 5.63 -18.72 26.77
CA HIS A 365 5.45 -20.08 27.30
C HIS A 365 4.20 -20.26 28.18
N PHE A 366 3.11 -19.61 27.81
CA PHE A 366 1.89 -19.59 28.60
C PHE A 366 0.84 -20.58 28.10
N TYR A 367 0.72 -20.73 26.78
CA TYR A 367 -0.36 -21.52 26.17
C TYR A 367 0.04 -22.98 25.99
N ASP A 368 -0.91 -23.87 26.23
CA ASP A 368 -0.80 -25.31 25.95
C ASP A 368 -1.10 -25.60 24.48
N LEU A 369 -1.96 -24.77 23.88
CA LEU A 369 -2.46 -24.88 22.52
C LEU A 369 -2.53 -23.49 21.87
N VAL A 370 -2.10 -23.40 20.61
CA VAL A 370 -2.35 -22.23 19.75
C VAL A 370 -3.07 -22.73 18.50
N VAL A 371 -4.13 -22.05 18.09
CA VAL A 371 -4.94 -22.38 16.91
C VAL A 371 -4.98 -21.16 15.98
N SER A 372 -5.04 -21.38 14.67
CA SER A 372 -5.37 -20.31 13.72
C SER A 372 -6.07 -20.89 12.49
N THR A 373 -7.11 -20.22 12.02
CA THR A 373 -7.84 -20.57 10.80
C THR A 373 -7.75 -19.44 9.79
N PHE A 374 -7.22 -19.71 8.59
CA PHE A 374 -7.02 -18.73 7.49
C PHE A 374 -6.20 -17.47 7.83
N ALA A 375 -5.71 -17.31 9.07
CA ALA A 375 -4.97 -16.14 9.52
C ALA A 375 -3.61 -15.93 8.83
N HIS A 376 -2.95 -17.03 8.43
CA HIS A 376 -1.61 -16.95 7.82
C HIS A 376 -1.59 -16.08 6.58
N ASP A 377 -2.60 -16.21 5.73
CA ASP A 377 -2.67 -15.49 4.46
C ASP A 377 -2.74 -13.97 4.66
N HIS A 378 -3.09 -13.49 5.85
CA HIS A 378 -3.06 -12.06 6.18
C HIS A 378 -1.71 -11.58 6.75
N ILE A 379 -0.75 -12.48 6.96
CA ILE A 379 0.61 -12.15 7.41
C ILE A 379 1.54 -12.07 6.19
N HIS A 380 2.06 -10.87 5.92
CA HIS A 380 3.00 -10.64 4.82
C HIS A 380 4.26 -11.51 4.94
N TYR A 381 4.81 -11.96 3.80
CA TYR A 381 6.03 -12.77 3.72
C TYR A 381 7.26 -12.21 4.46
N ASN A 382 7.31 -10.92 4.80
CA ASN A 382 8.46 -10.35 5.52
C ASN A 382 8.38 -10.67 7.01
N ASN A 383 7.15 -10.82 7.53
CA ASN A 383 6.88 -11.12 8.93
C ASN A 383 6.73 -12.62 9.19
N ARG A 384 6.73 -13.45 8.15
CA ARG A 384 6.44 -14.90 8.23
C ARG A 384 7.30 -15.65 9.26
N PHE A 385 8.61 -15.38 9.30
CA PHE A 385 9.52 -16.02 10.26
C PHE A 385 9.35 -15.44 11.68
N ALA A 386 9.12 -14.14 11.79
CA ALA A 386 8.84 -13.50 13.08
C ALA A 386 7.54 -14.04 13.68
N PHE A 387 6.51 -14.19 12.85
CA PHE A 387 5.23 -14.76 13.23
C PHE A 387 5.36 -16.21 13.70
N ALA A 388 5.99 -17.08 12.89
CA ALA A 388 6.26 -18.47 13.28
C ALA A 388 7.05 -18.54 14.60
N LYS A 389 8.05 -17.67 14.78
CA LYS A 389 8.81 -17.59 16.03
C LYS A 389 7.96 -17.12 17.20
N ASN A 390 7.03 -16.20 16.97
CA ASN A 390 6.14 -15.70 18.00
C ASN A 390 5.11 -16.76 18.45
N ILE A 391 4.56 -17.54 17.51
CA ILE A 391 3.73 -18.71 17.83
C ILE A 391 4.50 -19.67 18.74
N TYR A 392 5.74 -20.02 18.37
CA TYR A 392 6.62 -20.87 19.18
C TYR A 392 6.84 -20.30 20.59
N ASN A 393 7.08 -18.99 20.69
CA ASN A 393 7.34 -18.34 21.98
C ASN A 393 6.11 -18.29 22.88
N ASN A 394 4.89 -18.26 22.33
CA ASN A 394 3.65 -18.30 23.11
C ASN A 394 3.40 -19.70 23.71
N LEU A 395 3.85 -20.75 23.04
CA LEU A 395 3.65 -22.13 23.47
C LEU A 395 4.60 -22.56 24.59
N LYS A 396 4.05 -23.33 25.53
CA LYS A 396 4.82 -24.15 26.45
C LYS A 396 5.61 -25.21 25.69
N LYS A 397 6.69 -25.71 26.31
CA LYS A 397 7.44 -26.85 25.77
C LYS A 397 6.51 -28.06 25.59
N GLY A 398 6.48 -28.63 24.39
CA GLY A 398 5.59 -29.73 24.06
C GLY A 398 4.16 -29.33 23.71
N GLY A 399 3.81 -28.05 23.82
CA GLY A 399 2.52 -27.51 23.38
C GLY A 399 2.33 -27.64 21.87
N LEU A 400 1.07 -27.59 21.43
CA LEU A 400 0.71 -27.77 20.03
C LEU A 400 0.31 -26.46 19.36
N TYR A 401 0.75 -26.31 18.12
CA TYR A 401 0.19 -25.35 17.19
C TYR A 401 -0.63 -26.08 16.13
N ILE A 402 -1.88 -25.67 15.95
CA ILE A 402 -2.81 -26.24 14.97
C ILE A 402 -3.21 -25.13 13.98
N MET A 403 -2.88 -25.33 12.71
CA MET A 403 -3.18 -24.38 11.63
C MET A 403 -4.17 -25.02 10.67
N GLY A 404 -5.31 -24.37 10.46
CA GLY A 404 -6.21 -24.64 9.33
C GLY A 404 -6.06 -23.52 8.30
N GLY A 405 -5.73 -23.83 7.06
CA GLY A 405 -5.40 -22.76 6.11
C GLY A 405 -5.34 -23.17 4.66
N GLU A 406 -5.41 -22.16 3.79
CA GLU A 406 -5.27 -22.34 2.36
C GLU A 406 -3.79 -22.32 1.97
N ILE A 407 -3.36 -23.33 1.23
CA ILE A 407 -1.97 -23.46 0.78
C ILE A 407 -1.98 -23.72 -0.72
N LEU A 408 -1.21 -22.92 -1.45
CA LEU A 408 -1.04 -23.03 -2.89
C LEU A 408 -0.10 -24.17 -3.28
N PRO A 409 -0.18 -24.65 -4.55
CA PRO A 409 0.86 -25.48 -5.11
C PRO A 409 2.20 -24.74 -5.11
N TYR A 410 3.29 -25.51 -5.18
CA TYR A 410 4.63 -24.95 -5.24
C TYR A 410 4.79 -23.92 -6.37
N TYR A 411 5.42 -22.80 -6.06
CA TYR A 411 5.84 -21.79 -7.01
C TYR A 411 7.22 -21.25 -6.65
N SER A 412 8.05 -20.99 -7.64
CA SER A 412 9.42 -20.50 -7.47
C SER A 412 9.58 -19.00 -7.74
N ASN A 413 8.59 -18.38 -8.40
CA ASN A 413 8.64 -17.00 -8.85
C ASN A 413 7.24 -16.37 -8.92
N ASP A 414 7.18 -15.05 -9.11
CA ASP A 414 5.93 -14.27 -9.15
C ASP A 414 4.95 -14.72 -10.25
N SER A 415 5.46 -15.13 -11.42
CA SER A 415 4.59 -15.60 -12.51
C SER A 415 3.92 -16.91 -12.15
N GLU A 416 4.67 -17.85 -11.58
CA GLU A 416 4.12 -19.12 -11.07
C GLU A 416 3.16 -18.89 -9.90
N ARG A 417 3.48 -17.97 -8.97
CA ARG A 417 2.58 -17.61 -7.87
C ARG A 417 1.23 -17.13 -8.39
N LYS A 418 1.23 -16.21 -9.36
CA LYS A 418 -0.01 -15.69 -9.95
C LYS A 418 -0.81 -16.78 -10.64
N LYS A 419 -0.17 -17.70 -11.36
CA LYS A 419 -0.85 -18.87 -11.96
C LYS A 419 -1.46 -19.77 -10.90
N ALA A 420 -0.74 -20.04 -9.81
CA ALA A 420 -1.22 -20.83 -8.69
C ALA A 420 -2.43 -20.18 -8.00
N LEU A 421 -2.37 -18.87 -7.72
CA LEU A 421 -3.48 -18.07 -7.20
C LEU A 421 -4.71 -18.16 -8.10
N PHE A 422 -4.56 -17.86 -9.40
CA PHE A 422 -5.67 -17.94 -10.35
C PHE A 422 -6.30 -19.32 -10.37
N LYS A 423 -5.48 -20.38 -10.40
CA LYS A 423 -5.98 -21.75 -10.46
C LYS A 423 -6.75 -22.14 -9.20
N TYR A 424 -6.23 -21.76 -8.03
CA TYR A 424 -6.87 -22.06 -6.75
C TYR A 424 -8.18 -21.29 -6.59
N HIS A 425 -8.17 -19.96 -6.67
CA HIS A 425 -9.38 -19.17 -6.46
C HIS A 425 -10.45 -19.45 -7.52
N ASN A 426 -10.10 -19.63 -8.80
CA ASN A 426 -11.11 -19.98 -9.81
C ASN A 426 -11.75 -21.34 -9.51
N TYR A 427 -11.02 -22.28 -8.93
CA TYR A 427 -11.61 -23.55 -8.50
C TYR A 427 -12.63 -23.36 -7.36
N ILE A 428 -12.31 -22.56 -6.35
CA ILE A 428 -13.23 -22.24 -5.25
C ILE A 428 -14.45 -21.46 -5.76
N ILE A 429 -14.25 -20.47 -6.65
CA ILE A 429 -15.31 -19.72 -7.31
C ILE A 429 -16.23 -20.66 -8.10
N GLU A 430 -15.68 -21.57 -8.89
CA GLU A 430 -16.46 -22.56 -9.65
C GLU A 430 -17.31 -23.43 -8.73
N LEU A 431 -16.76 -23.92 -7.61
CA LEU A 431 -17.51 -24.69 -6.61
C LEU A 431 -18.63 -23.85 -5.98
N ALA A 432 -18.32 -22.62 -5.56
CA ALA A 432 -19.30 -21.72 -4.97
C ALA A 432 -20.48 -21.49 -5.92
N LEU A 433 -20.21 -21.23 -7.20
CA LEU A 433 -21.22 -21.03 -8.23
C LEU A 433 -22.03 -22.31 -8.52
N GLN A 434 -21.41 -23.49 -8.54
CA GLN A 434 -22.11 -24.78 -8.68
C GLN A 434 -23.13 -25.01 -7.57
N HIS A 435 -22.87 -24.49 -6.37
CA HIS A 435 -23.76 -24.54 -5.22
C HIS A 435 -24.65 -23.28 -5.06
N ASN A 436 -24.75 -22.43 -6.09
CA ASN A 436 -25.52 -21.17 -6.10
C ASN A 436 -25.13 -20.18 -4.99
N ARG A 437 -23.87 -20.19 -4.54
CA ARG A 437 -23.32 -19.29 -3.51
C ARG A 437 -22.63 -18.09 -4.18
N VAL A 438 -23.43 -17.20 -4.79
CA VAL A 438 -22.91 -16.07 -5.58
C VAL A 438 -22.06 -15.10 -4.73
N GLN A 439 -22.50 -14.77 -3.52
CA GLN A 439 -21.76 -13.87 -2.63
C GLN A 439 -20.38 -14.41 -2.23
N LEU A 440 -20.28 -15.73 -2.05
CA LEU A 440 -19.00 -16.38 -1.76
C LEU A 440 -18.07 -16.33 -2.98
N ALA A 441 -18.59 -16.53 -4.19
CA ALA A 441 -17.80 -16.36 -5.41
C ALA A 441 -17.27 -14.92 -5.59
N GLU A 442 -18.07 -13.92 -5.21
CA GLU A 442 -17.64 -12.51 -5.20
C GLU A 442 -16.55 -12.24 -4.16
N LEU A 443 -16.70 -12.78 -2.95
CA LEU A 443 -15.69 -12.70 -1.89
C LEU A 443 -14.36 -13.30 -2.36
N GLU A 444 -14.39 -14.50 -2.93
CA GLU A 444 -13.20 -15.17 -3.47
C GLU A 444 -12.53 -14.41 -4.61
N ASN A 445 -13.31 -13.79 -5.49
CA ASN A 445 -12.75 -12.96 -6.55
C ASN A 445 -12.06 -11.71 -5.98
N ASN A 446 -12.56 -11.16 -4.87
CA ASN A 446 -11.90 -10.07 -4.16
C ASN A 446 -10.61 -10.54 -3.46
N ALA A 447 -10.60 -11.72 -2.85
CA ALA A 447 -9.41 -12.34 -2.28
C ALA A 447 -8.33 -12.58 -3.35
N LEU A 448 -8.71 -13.14 -4.51
CA LEU A 448 -7.83 -13.29 -5.67
C LEU A 448 -7.21 -11.94 -6.08
N LYS A 449 -8.03 -10.89 -6.21
CA LYS A 449 -7.53 -9.56 -6.54
C LYS A 449 -6.54 -9.04 -5.49
N SER A 450 -6.88 -9.19 -4.20
CA SER A 450 -6.01 -8.81 -3.09
C SER A 450 -4.66 -9.52 -3.15
N GLY A 451 -4.64 -10.82 -3.45
CA GLY A 451 -3.42 -11.62 -3.57
C GLY A 451 -2.59 -11.32 -4.82
N LEU A 452 -3.24 -10.96 -5.93
CA LEU A 452 -2.54 -10.48 -7.14
C LEU A 452 -1.86 -9.13 -6.90
N ASP A 453 -2.53 -8.24 -6.16
CA ASP A 453 -2.07 -6.89 -5.85
C ASP A 453 -1.14 -6.84 -4.62
N MET A 454 -1.02 -7.95 -3.87
CA MET A 454 -0.21 -8.10 -2.66
C MET A 454 -0.60 -7.10 -1.55
N VAL A 455 -1.90 -6.93 -1.32
CA VAL A 455 -2.43 -5.91 -0.39
C VAL A 455 -2.87 -6.51 0.95
N GLY A 456 -3.48 -7.68 0.96
CA GLY A 456 -3.98 -8.31 2.20
C GLY A 456 -4.10 -9.83 2.17
N ASP A 457 -3.74 -10.49 1.06
CA ASP A 457 -3.71 -11.94 0.94
C ASP A 457 -2.33 -12.39 0.40
N PHE A 458 -1.60 -13.15 1.19
CA PHE A 458 -0.21 -13.55 0.99
C PHE A 458 -0.08 -15.08 1.07
N LYS A 459 -0.86 -15.80 0.25
CA LYS A 459 -0.87 -17.27 0.26
C LYS A 459 0.51 -17.90 0.14
N ARG A 460 0.77 -18.91 0.98
CA ARG A 460 2.01 -19.70 0.97
C ARG A 460 1.86 -20.93 0.08
N HIS A 461 2.98 -21.49 -0.35
CA HIS A 461 3.01 -22.88 -0.77
C HIS A 461 3.55 -23.76 0.37
N GLU A 462 3.33 -25.07 0.32
CA GLU A 462 3.64 -26.00 1.44
C GLU A 462 5.09 -25.87 1.93
N ALA A 463 6.07 -26.00 1.04
CA ALA A 463 7.49 -25.93 1.43
C ALA A 463 7.89 -24.58 2.07
N MET A 464 7.20 -23.48 1.73
CA MET A 464 7.45 -22.18 2.31
C MET A 464 6.91 -22.13 3.74
N PHE A 465 5.67 -22.58 3.93
CA PHE A 465 5.05 -22.63 5.25
C PHE A 465 5.78 -23.59 6.20
N GLU A 466 6.15 -24.79 5.73
CA GLU A 466 6.89 -25.76 6.54
C GLU A 466 8.27 -25.23 6.96
N ASP A 467 8.99 -24.54 6.07
CA ASP A 467 10.28 -23.90 6.37
C ASP A 467 10.16 -22.81 7.45
N GLU A 468 9.10 -22.00 7.39
CA GLU A 468 8.81 -20.96 8.39
C GLU A 468 8.67 -21.58 9.79
N MET A 469 7.87 -22.64 9.90
CA MET A 469 7.57 -23.29 11.17
C MET A 469 8.79 -24.06 11.71
N ILE A 470 9.47 -24.83 10.87
CA ILE A 470 10.67 -25.58 11.28
C ILE A 470 11.78 -24.62 11.74
N SER A 471 11.98 -23.50 11.03
CA SER A 471 12.97 -22.49 11.39
C SER A 471 12.71 -21.83 12.75
N ALA A 472 11.45 -21.79 13.20
CA ALA A 472 11.10 -21.29 14.53
C ALA A 472 11.45 -22.26 15.68
N GLY A 473 11.64 -23.55 15.36
CA GLY A 473 11.94 -24.63 16.30
C GLY A 473 10.86 -25.72 16.38
N PHE A 474 9.80 -25.64 15.56
CA PHE A 474 8.73 -26.64 15.58
C PHE A 474 9.14 -27.97 14.96
N THR A 475 8.51 -29.05 15.46
CA THR A 475 8.50 -30.35 14.80
C THR A 475 7.12 -30.59 14.18
N LEU A 476 7.07 -30.91 12.88
CA LEU A 476 5.83 -31.30 12.21
C LEU A 476 5.36 -32.65 12.74
N VAL A 477 4.13 -32.70 13.28
CA VAL A 477 3.49 -33.91 13.80
C VAL A 477 2.55 -34.52 12.77
N LYS A 478 1.73 -33.69 12.13
CA LYS A 478 0.74 -34.13 11.14
C LYS A 478 0.52 -33.03 10.10
N LYS A 479 0.32 -33.46 8.85
CA LYS A 479 -0.17 -32.65 7.74
C LYS A 479 -1.31 -33.42 7.09
N GLU A 480 -2.47 -32.78 6.97
CA GLU A 480 -3.62 -33.36 6.30
C GLU A 480 -4.20 -32.37 5.29
N LYS A 481 -4.42 -32.82 4.06
CA LYS A 481 -5.12 -32.05 3.04
C LYS A 481 -6.60 -32.36 3.15
N ILE A 482 -7.39 -31.36 3.50
CA ILE A 482 -8.84 -31.47 3.68
C ILE A 482 -9.53 -31.46 2.31
N GLY A 483 -9.11 -30.56 1.43
CA GLY A 483 -9.66 -30.51 0.09
C GLY A 483 -8.95 -29.51 -0.81
N PRO A 484 -9.04 -29.67 -2.14
CA PRO A 484 -9.66 -30.79 -2.83
C PRO A 484 -8.82 -32.08 -2.74
N PRO A 485 -9.43 -33.25 -2.48
CA PRO A 485 -8.72 -34.51 -2.25
C PRO A 485 -8.04 -35.07 -3.51
N ASP A 486 -8.66 -34.88 -4.68
CA ASP A 486 -8.24 -35.52 -5.94
C ASP A 486 -7.37 -34.62 -6.85
N ARG A 487 -6.85 -33.50 -6.33
CA ARG A 487 -6.06 -32.55 -7.12
C ARG A 487 -4.79 -32.16 -6.39
N GLU A 488 -3.65 -32.68 -6.83
CA GLU A 488 -2.34 -32.27 -6.32
C GLU A 488 -1.83 -30.98 -6.98
N ASP A 489 -2.32 -30.69 -8.19
CA ASP A 489 -1.91 -29.56 -8.99
C ASP A 489 -2.74 -28.29 -8.70
N THR A 490 -3.77 -28.40 -7.87
CA THR A 490 -4.55 -27.31 -7.30
C THR A 490 -4.19 -27.20 -5.82
N GLY A 491 -4.05 -25.97 -5.33
CA GLY A 491 -3.88 -25.70 -3.90
C GLY A 491 -5.04 -26.29 -3.09
N GLY A 492 -4.98 -26.18 -1.78
CA GLY A 492 -6.03 -26.73 -0.94
C GLY A 492 -6.11 -26.13 0.43
N VAL A 493 -7.16 -26.53 1.14
CA VAL A 493 -7.29 -26.34 2.59
C VAL A 493 -6.56 -27.49 3.27
N PHE A 494 -5.68 -27.15 4.21
CA PHE A 494 -4.89 -28.10 4.97
C PHE A 494 -5.08 -27.88 6.47
N VAL A 495 -4.91 -28.95 7.24
CA VAL A 495 -4.68 -28.90 8.67
C VAL A 495 -3.25 -29.36 8.96
N TYR A 496 -2.48 -28.50 9.62
CA TYR A 496 -1.13 -28.79 10.09
C TYR A 496 -1.07 -28.80 11.61
N ILE A 497 -0.33 -29.76 12.15
CA ILE A 497 -0.06 -29.90 13.58
C ILE A 497 1.44 -29.84 13.80
N PHE A 498 1.88 -28.86 14.57
CA PHE A 498 3.27 -28.67 14.96
C PHE A 498 3.41 -28.75 16.47
N LYS A 499 4.54 -29.29 16.94
CA LYS A 499 4.89 -29.37 18.37
C LYS A 499 6.09 -28.48 18.67
N ALA A 500 5.98 -27.65 19.73
CA ALA A 500 7.02 -26.72 20.19
C ALA A 500 8.11 -27.39 21.05
#